data_AF-A0A0J6TEF0-F1
#
_entry.id   AF-A0A0J6TEF0-F1
#
_cell.length_a   1.000
_cell.length_b   1.000
_cell.length_c   1.000
_cell.angle_alpha   90.00
_cell.angle_beta   90.00
_cell.angle_gamma   90.00
#
_symmetry.space_group_name_H-M   'P 1'
#
loop_
_entity.id
_entity.type
_entity.pdbx_description
1 polymer ?
#
loop_
_entity_poly.entity_id
_entity_poly.type
_entity_poly.pdbx_seq_one_letter_code
_entity_poly.pdbx_strand_id
1 'polypeptide(L)'
;TLLRVVAGLEAPDAGTVRLDGRLVAGPGTAVPPEQRGVGLMFQDYALFPHLTVRENIRFGLKGQPPAAREAADELLAQVGLAAHADSYPQTLSGGEQQRVALVRALAPGPRLLLLDEPFSNLDRRMRDRVREDTVALLRRTGTTALMVTHDPEEALAVASRIALMRRGRIVQVATGEALYRCPESLFAARFLADAAEIPARIAAGQAETPLGAVPAPHLPEGAAVRVCLRPEALRVVEPGTGIAAQVTRRTFLGAACVVHLGVPGVEGPLRARLPGPGSYGPGDAVGVTLVPDSVLVLPDEEAA
;
A
#
# COMPACT_ATOMS: atom_id res chain seq x y z
N THR A 1 5.21 5.21 15.48
CA THR A 1 6.15 6.31 15.83
C THR A 1 6.03 7.51 14.92
N LEU A 2 6.27 7.41 13.60
CA LEU A 2 6.28 8.58 12.70
C LEU A 2 5.00 9.44 12.81
N LEU A 3 3.81 8.85 12.71
CA LEU A 3 2.54 9.58 12.85
C LEU A 3 2.42 10.26 14.22
N ARG A 4 2.84 9.61 15.31
CA ARG A 4 2.81 10.17 16.66
C ARG A 4 3.72 11.39 16.79
N VAL A 5 4.90 11.35 16.17
CA VAL A 5 5.83 12.49 16.12
C VAL A 5 5.24 13.67 15.34
N VAL A 6 4.61 13.40 14.18
CA VAL A 6 3.93 14.43 13.39
C VAL A 6 2.75 15.02 14.17
N ALA A 7 1.96 14.16 14.83
CA ALA A 7 0.81 14.54 15.67
C ALA A 7 1.20 15.29 16.95
N GLY A 8 2.44 15.15 17.42
CA GLY A 8 2.92 15.74 18.68
C GLY A 8 2.64 14.92 19.92
N LEU A 9 2.23 13.66 19.74
CA LEU A 9 2.05 12.69 20.82
C LEU A 9 3.38 12.10 21.30
N GLU A 10 4.44 12.33 20.53
CA GLU A 10 5.80 11.86 20.81
C GLU A 10 6.79 12.92 20.31
N ALA A 11 7.87 13.16 21.06
CA ALA A 11 8.90 14.12 20.67
C ALA A 11 10.02 13.38 19.90
N PRO A 12 10.54 13.95 18.79
CA PRO A 12 11.72 13.39 18.15
C PRO A 12 12.98 13.67 18.98
N ASP A 13 13.90 12.71 19.04
CA ASP A 13 15.20 12.90 19.72
C ASP A 13 16.08 13.95 19.03
N ALA A 14 15.98 14.03 17.70
CA ALA A 14 16.71 14.98 16.87
C ALA A 14 15.92 15.35 15.60
N GLY A 15 16.36 16.41 14.91
CA GLY A 15 15.72 16.90 13.69
C GLY A 15 14.55 17.84 13.97
N THR A 16 13.73 18.09 12.94
CA THR A 16 12.65 19.07 13.02
C THR A 16 11.40 18.60 12.27
N VAL A 17 10.23 19.00 12.75
CA VAL A 17 8.95 18.82 12.06
C VAL A 17 8.37 20.20 11.75
N ARG A 18 7.99 20.42 10.47
CA ARG A 18 7.34 21.65 10.02
C ARG A 18 6.00 21.31 9.37
N LEU A 19 4.96 22.05 9.75
CA LEU A 19 3.61 21.97 9.17
C LEU A 19 3.28 23.35 8.57
N ASP A 20 2.98 23.39 7.28
CA ASP A 20 2.80 24.65 6.52
C ASP A 20 3.92 25.66 6.73
N GLY A 21 5.17 25.17 6.76
CA GLY A 21 6.36 25.99 7.03
C GLY A 21 6.58 26.39 8.49
N ARG A 22 5.58 26.21 9.37
CA ARG A 22 5.71 26.48 10.81
C ARG A 22 6.45 25.34 11.51
N LEU A 23 7.50 25.67 12.25
CA LEU A 23 8.19 24.70 13.12
C LEU A 23 7.25 24.27 14.26
N VAL A 24 6.99 22.98 14.39
CA VAL A 24 6.13 22.42 15.45
C VAL A 24 6.87 21.47 16.39
N ALA A 25 8.00 20.93 15.97
CA ALA A 25 8.92 20.19 16.83
C ALA A 25 10.37 20.42 16.38
N GLY A 26 11.30 20.61 17.32
CA GLY A 26 12.72 20.79 17.07
C GLY A 26 13.43 21.44 18.27
N PRO A 27 14.73 21.82 18.13
CA PRO A 27 15.47 22.50 19.20
C PRO A 27 14.74 23.76 19.70
N GLY A 28 14.38 23.78 20.98
CA GLY A 28 13.67 24.91 21.60
C GLY A 28 12.21 25.08 21.17
N THR A 29 11.60 24.11 20.48
CA THR A 29 10.19 24.20 20.04
C THR A 29 9.48 22.85 20.19
N ALA A 30 8.37 22.85 20.94
CA ALA A 30 7.47 21.71 21.07
C ALA A 30 6.03 22.20 21.14
N VAL A 31 5.35 22.23 19.99
CA VAL A 31 3.93 22.61 19.91
C VAL A 31 3.09 21.40 20.31
N PRO A 32 2.14 21.53 21.26
CA PRO A 32 1.31 20.41 21.69
C PRO A 32 0.29 20.00 20.60
N PRO A 33 -0.17 18.73 20.59
CA PRO A 33 -1.03 18.17 19.53
C PRO A 33 -2.22 19.04 19.12
N GLU A 34 -2.97 19.55 20.11
CA GLU A 34 -4.18 20.34 19.92
C GLU A 34 -3.93 21.69 19.23
N GLN A 35 -2.69 22.17 19.22
CA GLN A 35 -2.29 23.40 18.54
C GLN A 35 -1.65 23.14 17.17
N ARG A 36 -1.51 21.88 16.73
CA ARG A 36 -0.88 21.54 15.44
C ARG A 36 -1.82 21.61 14.24
N GLY A 37 -3.14 21.67 14.45
CA GLY A 37 -4.13 21.72 13.36
C GLY A 37 -4.17 20.44 12.52
N VAL A 38 -3.87 19.30 13.15
CA VAL A 38 -3.86 17.97 12.53
C VAL A 38 -5.07 17.16 13.00
N GLY A 39 -5.67 16.39 12.09
CA GLY A 39 -6.62 15.34 12.44
C GLY A 39 -5.89 14.01 12.55
N LEU A 40 -6.26 13.16 13.50
CA LEU A 40 -5.67 11.82 13.65
C LEU A 40 -6.78 10.78 13.76
N MET A 41 -6.68 9.75 12.93
CA MET A 41 -7.51 8.55 12.98
C MET A 41 -6.63 7.36 13.35
N PHE A 42 -6.95 6.75 14.48
CA PHE A 42 -6.26 5.56 15.00
C PHE A 42 -6.77 4.28 14.32
N GLN A 43 -5.96 3.23 14.38
CA GLN A 43 -6.27 1.91 13.84
C GLN A 43 -7.55 1.31 14.43
N ASP A 44 -7.77 1.45 15.74
CA ASP A 44 -8.97 0.99 16.44
C ASP A 44 -10.16 1.96 16.33
N TYR A 45 -10.03 3.01 15.52
CA TYR A 45 -10.95 4.14 15.33
C TYR A 45 -11.17 5.01 16.58
N ALA A 46 -10.93 4.47 17.78
CA ALA A 46 -11.04 5.11 19.08
C ALA A 46 -12.33 5.93 19.25
N LEU A 47 -13.48 5.44 18.75
CA LEU A 47 -14.78 6.09 18.94
C LEU A 47 -15.17 6.04 20.42
N PHE A 48 -15.77 7.12 20.93
CA PHE A 48 -16.25 7.17 22.31
C PHE A 48 -17.51 6.30 22.41
N PRO A 49 -17.48 5.17 23.15
CA PRO A 49 -18.58 4.19 23.14
C PRO A 49 -19.84 4.71 23.83
N HIS A 50 -19.69 5.68 24.73
CA HIS A 50 -20.75 6.31 25.51
C HIS A 50 -21.36 7.54 24.83
N LEU A 51 -20.87 7.91 23.64
CA LEU A 51 -21.39 9.02 22.84
C LEU A 51 -22.06 8.46 21.58
N THR A 52 -23.14 9.10 21.15
CA THR A 52 -23.76 8.87 19.84
C THR A 52 -22.80 9.21 18.70
N VAL A 53 -23.12 8.82 17.47
CA VAL A 53 -22.36 9.20 16.27
C VAL A 53 -22.26 10.72 16.14
N ARG A 54 -23.37 11.44 16.31
CA ARG A 54 -23.43 12.91 16.24
C ARG A 54 -22.54 13.55 17.32
N GLU A 55 -22.55 13.02 18.53
CA GLU A 55 -21.69 13.51 19.62
C GLU A 55 -20.21 13.20 19.35
N ASN A 56 -19.90 12.03 18.80
CA ASN A 56 -18.55 11.67 18.39
C ASN A 56 -17.99 12.66 17.37
N ILE A 57 -18.71 12.92 16.28
CA ILE A 57 -18.22 13.80 15.20
C ILE A 57 -18.15 15.27 15.62
N ARG A 58 -19.00 15.71 16.56
CA ARG A 58 -19.01 17.08 17.08
C ARG A 58 -18.05 17.29 18.25
N PHE A 59 -17.42 16.24 18.78
CA PHE A 59 -16.56 16.32 19.97
C PHE A 59 -15.43 17.34 19.83
N GLY A 60 -14.77 17.38 18.66
CA GLY A 60 -13.68 18.31 18.35
C GLY A 60 -14.11 19.75 18.04
N LEU A 61 -15.41 20.05 18.10
CA LEU A 61 -15.98 21.36 17.72
C LEU A 61 -16.37 22.22 18.92
N LYS A 62 -15.92 21.88 20.13
CA LYS A 62 -16.16 22.69 21.32
C LYS A 62 -15.53 24.08 21.12
N GLY A 63 -16.34 25.13 21.29
CA GLY A 63 -15.91 26.52 21.07
C GLY A 63 -15.94 26.98 19.61
N GLN A 64 -16.32 26.12 18.66
CA GLN A 64 -16.50 26.50 17.25
C GLN A 64 -17.91 27.10 16.99
N PRO A 65 -18.09 27.91 15.93
CA PRO A 65 -19.39 28.45 15.54
C PRO A 65 -20.44 27.36 15.25
N PRO A 66 -21.75 27.66 15.38
CA PRO A 66 -22.82 26.72 15.04
C PRO A 66 -22.69 26.09 13.64
N ALA A 67 -22.26 26.89 12.66
CA ALA A 67 -22.00 26.44 11.29
C ALA A 67 -21.00 25.27 11.20
N ALA A 68 -20.04 25.15 12.12
CA ALA A 68 -19.11 24.02 12.13
C ALA A 68 -19.82 22.70 12.49
N ARG A 69 -20.84 22.75 13.34
CA ARG A 69 -21.64 21.57 13.71
C ARG A 69 -22.55 21.14 12.57
N GLU A 70 -23.11 22.09 11.84
CA GLU A 70 -23.88 21.84 10.62
C GLU A 70 -23.00 21.20 9.55
N ALA A 71 -21.81 21.75 9.32
CA ALA A 71 -20.83 21.17 8.38
C ALA A 71 -20.42 19.73 8.78
N ALA A 72 -20.30 19.42 10.07
CA ALA A 72 -20.02 18.06 10.52
C ALA A 72 -21.17 17.09 10.24
N ASP A 73 -22.41 17.52 10.45
CA ASP A 73 -23.59 16.72 10.10
C ASP A 73 -23.71 16.52 8.58
N GLU A 74 -23.36 17.54 7.79
CA GLU A 74 -23.28 17.44 6.33
C GLU A 74 -22.22 16.42 5.90
N LEU A 75 -21.04 16.41 6.52
CA LEU A 75 -20.01 15.40 6.28
C LEU A 75 -20.53 13.99 6.62
N LEU A 76 -21.30 13.85 7.71
CA LEU A 76 -21.94 12.58 8.07
C LEU A 76 -22.95 12.12 7.01
N ALA A 77 -23.74 13.06 6.46
CA ALA A 77 -24.66 12.77 5.37
C ALA A 77 -23.93 12.37 4.08
N GLN A 78 -22.80 13.03 3.76
CA GLN A 78 -21.97 12.70 2.59
C GLN A 78 -21.38 11.29 2.63
N VAL A 79 -21.10 10.76 3.83
CA VAL A 79 -20.65 9.37 4.00
C VAL A 79 -21.80 8.38 4.17
N GLY A 80 -23.05 8.82 3.96
CA GLY A 80 -24.25 7.98 3.98
C GLY A 80 -24.73 7.58 5.37
N LEU A 81 -24.33 8.28 6.43
CA LEU A 81 -24.61 7.91 7.82
C LEU A 81 -25.55 8.86 8.56
N ALA A 82 -26.27 9.73 7.84
CA ALA A 82 -27.23 10.66 8.45
C ALA A 82 -28.29 9.93 9.30
N ALA A 83 -28.79 8.78 8.84
CA ALA A 83 -29.78 7.97 9.59
C ALA A 83 -29.21 7.36 10.88
N HIS A 84 -27.89 7.25 11.00
CA HIS A 84 -27.19 6.71 12.16
C HIS A 84 -26.71 7.79 13.13
N ALA A 85 -27.05 9.07 12.92
CA ALA A 85 -26.57 10.18 13.74
C ALA A 85 -26.80 9.97 15.24
N ASP A 86 -27.93 9.38 15.62
CA ASP A 86 -28.31 9.17 17.03
C ASP A 86 -28.04 7.72 17.50
N SER A 87 -27.37 6.91 16.66
CA SER A 87 -26.91 5.56 17.02
C SER A 87 -25.63 5.61 17.84
N TYR A 88 -25.31 4.52 18.57
CA TYR A 88 -24.05 4.36 19.30
C TYR A 88 -23.04 3.54 18.47
N PRO A 89 -21.71 3.76 18.60
CA PRO A 89 -20.70 3.07 17.79
C PRO A 89 -20.82 1.55 17.75
N GLN A 90 -21.16 0.92 18.87
CA GLN A 90 -21.34 -0.53 19.00
C GLN A 90 -22.48 -1.12 18.17
N THR A 91 -23.39 -0.29 17.65
CA THR A 91 -24.50 -0.71 16.78
C THR A 91 -24.14 -0.64 15.29
N LEU A 92 -22.96 -0.09 14.96
CA LEU A 92 -22.48 0.11 13.60
C LEU A 92 -21.58 -1.04 13.16
N SER A 93 -21.62 -1.36 11.87
CA SER A 93 -20.62 -2.22 11.23
C SER A 93 -19.23 -1.57 11.23
N GLY A 94 -18.17 -2.36 11.02
CA GLY A 94 -16.79 -1.85 11.02
C GLY A 94 -16.53 -0.71 10.02
N GLY A 95 -17.07 -0.80 8.81
CA GLY A 95 -16.94 0.25 7.79
C GLY A 95 -17.72 1.51 8.13
N GLU A 96 -18.85 1.39 8.83
CA GLU A 96 -19.60 2.54 9.33
C GLU A 96 -18.85 3.23 10.47
N GLN A 97 -18.31 2.47 11.43
CA GLN A 97 -17.44 3.01 12.49
C GLN A 97 -16.24 3.75 11.89
N GLN A 98 -15.61 3.18 10.86
CA GLN A 98 -14.51 3.83 10.16
C GLN A 98 -14.93 5.19 9.59
N ARG A 99 -16.06 5.24 8.87
CA ARG A 99 -16.57 6.49 8.27
C ARG A 99 -16.92 7.53 9.34
N VAL A 100 -17.46 7.12 10.49
CA VAL A 100 -17.69 8.02 11.63
C VAL A 100 -16.36 8.57 12.17
N ALA A 101 -15.34 7.72 12.33
CA ALA A 101 -14.03 8.16 12.81
C ALA A 101 -13.33 9.12 11.84
N LEU A 102 -13.45 8.86 10.54
CA LEU A 102 -12.98 9.74 9.47
C LEU A 102 -13.67 11.10 9.52
N VAL A 103 -15.01 11.12 9.62
CA VAL A 103 -15.78 12.37 9.75
C VAL A 103 -15.40 13.12 11.02
N ARG A 104 -15.25 12.43 12.16
CA ARG A 104 -14.80 13.06 13.41
C ARG A 104 -13.43 13.72 13.27
N ALA A 105 -12.50 13.09 12.56
CA ALA A 105 -11.17 13.64 12.35
C ALA A 105 -11.17 14.82 11.36
N LEU A 106 -12.08 14.83 10.38
CA LEU A 106 -12.22 15.89 9.37
C LEU A 106 -13.08 17.08 9.82
N ALA A 107 -14.05 16.87 10.71
CA ALA A 107 -15.01 17.90 11.13
C ALA A 107 -14.38 19.21 11.63
N PRO A 108 -13.24 19.20 12.36
CA PRO A 108 -12.55 20.43 12.75
C PRO A 108 -11.89 21.21 11.60
N GLY A 109 -11.89 20.67 10.37
CA GLY A 109 -11.21 21.25 9.21
C GLY A 109 -9.68 21.21 9.32
N PRO A 110 -9.05 20.05 9.62
CA PRO A 110 -7.60 19.97 9.73
C PRO A 110 -6.93 20.20 8.37
N ARG A 111 -5.72 20.75 8.39
CA ARG A 111 -4.93 20.90 7.16
C ARG A 111 -4.22 19.62 6.75
N LEU A 112 -3.91 18.79 7.74
CA LEU A 112 -3.28 17.47 7.59
C LEU A 112 -4.08 16.44 8.38
N LEU A 113 -4.52 15.39 7.69
CA LEU A 113 -5.11 14.21 8.27
C LEU A 113 -4.06 13.09 8.35
N LEU A 114 -3.94 12.48 9.53
CA LEU A 114 -3.06 11.35 9.81
C LEU A 114 -3.93 10.10 9.94
N LEU A 115 -3.64 9.07 9.14
CA LEU A 115 -4.39 7.82 9.10
C LEU A 115 -3.47 6.66 9.47
N ASP A 116 -3.72 6.03 10.61
CA ASP A 116 -2.94 4.87 11.08
C ASP A 116 -3.72 3.59 10.81
N GLU A 117 -3.30 2.85 9.77
CA GLU A 117 -3.96 1.62 9.27
C GLU A 117 -5.49 1.72 9.12
N PRO A 118 -6.00 2.70 8.34
CA PRO A 118 -7.42 3.05 8.35
C PRO A 118 -8.35 1.93 7.88
N PHE A 119 -7.86 0.89 7.20
CA PHE A 119 -8.69 -0.20 6.68
C PHE A 119 -8.29 -1.60 7.17
N SER A 120 -7.37 -1.73 8.13
CA SER A 120 -6.88 -3.05 8.57
C SER A 120 -7.95 -3.88 9.30
N ASN A 121 -8.89 -3.21 9.96
CA ASN A 121 -10.01 -3.83 10.69
C ASN A 121 -11.22 -4.18 9.82
N LEU A 122 -11.13 -4.05 8.49
CA LEU A 122 -12.21 -4.35 7.56
C LEU A 122 -12.00 -5.67 6.80
N ASP A 123 -13.11 -6.37 6.54
CA ASP A 123 -13.13 -7.48 5.58
C ASP A 123 -12.78 -6.99 4.17
N ARG A 124 -12.32 -7.91 3.31
CA ARG A 124 -11.80 -7.58 1.98
C ARG A 124 -12.81 -6.86 1.08
N ARG A 125 -14.10 -7.24 1.11
CA ARG A 125 -15.11 -6.63 0.22
C ARG A 125 -15.48 -5.23 0.69
N MET A 126 -15.58 -5.04 2.00
CA MET A 126 -15.87 -3.74 2.60
C MET A 126 -14.68 -2.78 2.44
N ARG A 127 -13.46 -3.31 2.55
CA ARG A 127 -12.20 -2.55 2.43
C ARG A 127 -12.13 -1.74 1.14
N ASP A 128 -12.38 -2.36 -0.02
CA ASP A 128 -12.26 -1.68 -1.31
C ASP A 128 -13.23 -0.50 -1.42
N ARG A 129 -14.50 -0.71 -1.05
CA ARG A 129 -15.52 0.34 -1.09
C ARG A 129 -15.21 1.47 -0.12
N VAL A 130 -14.85 1.15 1.12
CA VAL A 130 -14.57 2.20 2.12
C VAL A 130 -13.28 2.96 1.77
N ARG A 131 -12.31 2.30 1.16
CA ARG A 131 -11.10 2.93 0.61
C ARG A 131 -11.43 3.95 -0.48
N GLU A 132 -12.28 3.58 -1.45
CA GLU A 132 -12.74 4.50 -2.49
C GLU A 132 -13.51 5.70 -1.89
N ASP A 133 -14.45 5.44 -0.98
CA ASP A 133 -15.22 6.48 -0.28
C ASP A 133 -14.28 7.46 0.47
N THR A 134 -13.27 6.92 1.17
CA THR A 134 -12.29 7.70 1.93
C THR A 134 -11.48 8.61 1.01
N VAL A 135 -10.94 8.07 -0.09
CA VAL A 135 -10.16 8.87 -1.05
C VAL A 135 -11.03 9.93 -1.71
N ALA A 136 -12.27 9.60 -2.08
CA ALA A 136 -13.21 10.55 -2.67
C ALA A 136 -13.52 11.71 -1.71
N LEU A 137 -13.71 11.42 -0.42
CA LEU A 137 -13.92 12.44 0.61
C LEU A 137 -12.68 13.33 0.80
N LEU A 138 -11.48 12.74 0.87
CA LEU A 138 -10.23 13.51 1.01
C LEU A 138 -9.99 14.43 -0.19
N ARG A 139 -10.19 13.93 -1.40
CA ARG A 139 -10.06 14.74 -2.63
C ARG A 139 -11.08 15.87 -2.67
N ARG A 140 -12.34 15.60 -2.29
CA ARG A 140 -13.41 16.61 -2.27
C ARG A 140 -13.16 17.70 -1.22
N THR A 141 -12.61 17.35 -0.07
CA THR A 141 -12.30 18.32 1.00
C THR A 141 -10.97 19.05 0.78
N GLY A 142 -10.12 18.59 -0.13
CA GLY A 142 -8.79 19.16 -0.37
C GLY A 142 -7.82 18.93 0.80
N THR A 143 -8.13 17.99 1.70
CA THR A 143 -7.33 17.72 2.89
C THR A 143 -6.10 16.91 2.53
N THR A 144 -4.91 17.35 2.96
CA THR A 144 -3.69 16.54 2.80
C THR A 144 -3.77 15.34 3.76
N ALA A 145 -3.50 14.13 3.28
CA ALA A 145 -3.49 12.93 4.11
C ALA A 145 -2.11 12.26 4.13
N LEU A 146 -1.65 11.88 5.33
CA LEU A 146 -0.52 10.98 5.54
C LEU A 146 -1.04 9.67 6.11
N MET A 147 -0.90 8.59 5.35
CA MET A 147 -1.41 7.28 5.70
C MET A 147 -0.26 6.31 5.94
N VAL A 148 -0.38 5.50 6.99
CA VAL A 148 0.49 4.36 7.25
C VAL A 148 -0.32 3.09 7.07
N THR A 149 0.24 2.15 6.31
CA THR A 149 -0.33 0.81 6.11
C THR A 149 0.79 -0.21 5.94
N HIS A 150 0.52 -1.44 6.33
CA HIS A 150 1.38 -2.59 6.04
C HIS A 150 0.93 -3.35 4.78
N ASP A 151 -0.16 -2.93 4.14
CA ASP A 151 -0.71 -3.54 2.93
C ASP A 151 -0.21 -2.80 1.68
N PRO A 152 0.65 -3.42 0.85
CA PRO A 152 1.15 -2.80 -0.37
C PRO A 152 0.05 -2.49 -1.38
N GLU A 153 -0.98 -3.35 -1.50
CA GLU A 153 -2.08 -3.15 -2.45
C GLU A 153 -2.85 -1.87 -2.08
N GLU A 154 -3.00 -1.60 -0.79
CA GLU A 154 -3.59 -0.37 -0.30
C GLU A 154 -2.76 0.86 -0.69
N ALA A 155 -1.47 0.86 -0.35
CA ALA A 155 -0.60 1.99 -0.63
C ALA A 155 -0.56 2.30 -2.14
N LEU A 156 -0.44 1.27 -2.98
CA LEU A 156 -0.42 1.39 -4.44
C LEU A 156 -1.75 1.92 -5.00
N ALA A 157 -2.88 1.58 -4.39
CA ALA A 157 -4.21 1.98 -4.87
C ALA A 157 -4.56 3.44 -4.54
N VAL A 158 -4.14 3.97 -3.39
CA VAL A 158 -4.61 5.28 -2.93
C VAL A 158 -3.57 6.40 -2.92
N ALA A 159 -2.29 6.08 -2.77
CA ALA A 159 -1.29 7.09 -2.48
C ALA A 159 -0.77 7.75 -3.76
N SER A 160 -0.73 9.09 -3.76
CA SER A 160 -0.05 9.85 -4.82
C SER A 160 1.46 9.61 -4.81
N ARG A 161 2.03 9.42 -3.62
CA ARG A 161 3.44 9.09 -3.37
C ARG A 161 3.52 8.17 -2.16
N ILE A 162 4.44 7.21 -2.20
CA ILE A 162 4.68 6.26 -1.13
C ILE A 162 6.13 6.43 -0.67
N ALA A 163 6.32 6.51 0.65
CA ALA A 163 7.63 6.41 1.27
C ALA A 163 7.76 5.02 1.90
N LEU A 164 8.51 4.14 1.26
CA LEU A 164 8.76 2.80 1.78
C LEU A 164 9.80 2.89 2.90
N MET A 165 9.51 2.30 4.06
CA MET A 165 10.39 2.34 5.22
C MET A 165 10.86 0.94 5.64
N ARG A 166 12.13 0.84 6.05
CA ARG A 166 12.73 -0.38 6.64
C ARG A 166 13.61 0.01 7.80
N ARG A 167 13.41 -0.62 8.97
CA ARG A 167 14.24 -0.40 10.17
C ARG A 167 14.42 1.09 10.51
N GLY A 168 13.34 1.87 10.45
CA GLY A 168 13.34 3.30 10.76
C GLY A 168 13.93 4.22 9.70
N ARG A 169 14.35 3.71 8.54
CA ARG A 169 14.86 4.50 7.42
C ARG A 169 13.92 4.45 6.24
N ILE A 170 13.83 5.56 5.51
CA ILE A 170 13.18 5.59 4.19
C ILE A 170 14.13 4.89 3.21
N VAL A 171 13.62 3.85 2.56
CA VAL A 171 14.33 3.08 1.53
C VAL A 171 14.17 3.76 0.17
N GLN A 172 12.93 4.13 -0.16
CA GLN A 172 12.61 4.72 -1.46
C GLN A 172 11.34 5.59 -1.33
N VAL A 173 11.30 6.70 -2.08
CA VAL A 173 10.10 7.55 -2.19
C VAL A 173 9.76 7.76 -3.66
N ALA A 174 8.66 7.19 -4.13
CA ALA A 174 8.19 7.41 -5.49
C ALA A 174 6.66 7.27 -5.59
N THR A 175 6.13 7.44 -6.80
CA THR A 175 4.74 7.03 -7.11
C THR A 175 4.61 5.51 -6.99
N GLY A 176 3.38 5.00 -6.78
CA GLY A 176 3.14 3.56 -6.72
C GLY A 176 3.64 2.80 -7.96
N GLU A 177 3.38 3.32 -9.16
CA GLU A 177 3.86 2.70 -10.39
C GLU A 177 5.39 2.64 -10.46
N ALA A 178 6.08 3.75 -10.19
CA ALA A 178 7.55 3.78 -10.18
C ALA A 178 8.15 2.84 -9.13
N LEU A 179 7.59 2.77 -7.92
CA LEU A 179 8.03 1.83 -6.88
C LEU A 179 7.84 0.38 -7.33
N TYR A 180 6.71 0.08 -7.95
CA TYR A 180 6.41 -1.26 -8.44
C TYR A 180 7.30 -1.65 -9.61
N ARG A 181 7.51 -0.77 -10.59
CA ARG A 181 8.23 -1.07 -11.83
C ARG A 181 9.74 -0.90 -11.73
N CYS A 182 10.20 0.02 -10.88
CA CYS A 182 11.60 0.38 -10.73
C CYS A 182 11.98 0.47 -9.24
N PRO A 183 11.88 -0.64 -8.48
CA PRO A 183 12.33 -0.66 -7.10
C PRO A 183 13.85 -0.45 -7.02
N GLU A 184 14.30 0.33 -6.04
CA GLU A 184 15.73 0.64 -5.83
C GLU A 184 16.48 -0.45 -5.05
N SER A 185 15.76 -1.44 -4.50
CA SER A 185 16.34 -2.51 -3.67
C SER A 185 15.54 -3.79 -3.82
N LEU A 186 16.20 -4.91 -3.51
CA LEU A 186 15.55 -6.21 -3.43
C LEU A 186 14.47 -6.23 -2.34
N PHE A 187 14.70 -5.51 -1.24
CA PHE A 187 13.67 -5.31 -0.22
C PHE A 187 12.42 -4.63 -0.77
N ALA A 188 12.57 -3.55 -1.55
CA ALA A 188 11.44 -2.85 -2.15
C ALA A 188 10.65 -3.75 -3.11
N ALA A 189 11.35 -4.53 -3.94
CA ALA A 189 10.73 -5.51 -4.83
C ALA A 189 9.93 -6.57 -4.06
N ARG A 190 10.55 -7.20 -3.04
CA ARG A 190 9.94 -8.22 -2.17
C ARG A 190 8.73 -7.69 -1.40
N PHE A 191 8.79 -6.44 -0.93
CA PHE A 191 7.74 -5.86 -0.12
C PHE A 191 6.49 -5.56 -0.97
N LEU A 192 6.67 -5.10 -2.21
CA LEU A 192 5.56 -4.65 -3.06
C LEU A 192 4.86 -5.77 -3.81
N ALA A 193 5.54 -6.89 -4.06
CA ALA A 193 4.98 -8.01 -4.82
C ALA A 193 5.58 -9.35 -4.40
N ASP A 194 4.75 -10.39 -4.45
CA ASP A 194 5.23 -11.78 -4.41
C ASP A 194 5.88 -12.11 -5.77
N ALA A 195 7.19 -12.33 -5.76
CA ALA A 195 7.99 -12.61 -6.95
C ALA A 195 8.89 -13.82 -6.69
N ALA A 196 9.06 -14.67 -7.71
CA ALA A 196 10.10 -15.69 -7.67
C ALA A 196 11.46 -15.02 -7.89
N GLU A 197 12.51 -15.55 -7.26
CA GLU A 197 13.86 -14.99 -7.35
C GLU A 197 14.82 -16.05 -7.86
N ILE A 198 15.51 -15.75 -8.96
CA ILE A 198 16.56 -16.61 -9.50
C ILE A 198 17.92 -15.95 -9.21
N PRO A 199 18.83 -16.61 -8.48
CA PRO A 199 20.19 -16.11 -8.33
C PRO A 199 20.91 -16.19 -9.67
N ALA A 200 21.61 -15.13 -10.03
CA ALA A 200 22.41 -15.04 -11.25
C ALA A 200 23.68 -14.22 -11.02
N ARG A 201 24.57 -14.26 -12.00
CA ARG A 201 25.72 -13.35 -12.10
C ARG A 201 25.65 -12.59 -13.41
N ILE A 202 26.15 -11.36 -13.38
CA ILE A 202 26.27 -10.55 -14.60
C ILE A 202 27.44 -11.07 -15.44
N ALA A 203 27.14 -11.41 -16.69
CA ALA A 203 28.10 -11.77 -17.72
C ALA A 203 27.76 -11.01 -19.02
N ALA A 204 28.74 -10.31 -19.61
CA ALA A 204 28.57 -9.48 -20.80
C ALA A 204 27.37 -8.50 -20.72
N GLY A 205 27.13 -7.91 -19.54
CA GLY A 205 26.02 -6.97 -19.32
C GLY A 205 24.63 -7.61 -19.25
N GLN A 206 24.55 -8.94 -19.07
CA GLN A 206 23.31 -9.69 -18.93
C GLN A 206 23.35 -10.60 -17.69
N ALA A 207 22.19 -10.81 -17.06
CA ALA A 207 22.02 -11.84 -16.06
C ALA A 207 21.60 -13.15 -16.75
N GLU A 208 22.44 -14.18 -16.66
CA GLU A 208 22.11 -15.49 -17.21
C GLU A 208 21.13 -16.23 -16.30
N THR A 209 20.00 -16.68 -16.86
CA THR A 209 19.01 -17.48 -16.13
C THR A 209 18.59 -18.70 -16.96
N PRO A 210 18.04 -19.76 -16.33
CA PRO A 210 17.45 -20.89 -17.05
C PRO A 210 16.30 -20.50 -17.99
N LEU A 211 15.74 -19.29 -17.85
CA LEU A 211 14.68 -18.76 -18.70
C LEU A 211 15.20 -17.93 -19.89
N GLY A 212 16.52 -17.77 -19.99
CA GLY A 212 17.19 -16.89 -20.95
C GLY A 212 17.97 -15.77 -20.27
N ALA A 213 18.76 -15.05 -21.07
CA ALA A 213 19.54 -13.91 -20.61
C ALA A 213 18.68 -12.65 -20.48
N VAL A 214 18.82 -11.95 -19.35
CA VAL A 214 18.09 -10.71 -19.06
C VAL A 214 19.06 -9.53 -19.11
N PRO A 215 18.82 -8.50 -19.94
CA PRO A 215 19.70 -7.33 -20.00
C PRO A 215 19.80 -6.59 -18.65
N ALA A 216 21.02 -6.34 -18.20
CA ALA A 216 21.31 -5.55 -17.01
C ALA A 216 22.56 -4.67 -17.23
N PRO A 217 22.58 -3.80 -18.26
CA PRO A 217 23.78 -3.09 -18.70
C PRO A 217 24.33 -2.08 -17.69
N HIS A 218 23.55 -1.74 -16.66
CA HIS A 218 23.92 -0.77 -15.62
C HIS A 218 24.59 -1.44 -14.40
N LEU A 219 24.69 -2.78 -14.38
CA LEU A 219 25.31 -3.53 -13.30
C LEU A 219 26.73 -3.98 -13.70
N PRO A 220 27.68 -4.03 -12.75
CA PRO A 220 29.06 -4.39 -13.05
C PRO A 220 29.21 -5.88 -13.38
N GLU A 221 30.19 -6.20 -14.23
CA GLU A 221 30.52 -7.58 -14.61
C GLU A 221 30.86 -8.43 -13.38
N GLY A 222 30.34 -9.67 -13.33
CA GLY A 222 30.54 -10.62 -12.23
C GLY A 222 29.69 -10.37 -10.98
N ALA A 223 28.93 -9.27 -10.93
CA ALA A 223 28.06 -8.94 -9.79
C ALA A 223 27.05 -10.05 -9.52
N ALA A 224 26.89 -10.42 -8.24
CA ALA A 224 25.82 -11.29 -7.79
C ALA A 224 24.50 -10.52 -7.79
N VAL A 225 23.49 -11.07 -8.45
CA VAL A 225 22.18 -10.43 -8.63
C VAL A 225 21.06 -11.43 -8.39
N ARG A 226 19.88 -10.89 -8.08
CA ARG A 226 18.62 -11.62 -8.11
C ARG A 226 17.79 -11.14 -9.28
N VAL A 227 17.35 -12.09 -10.10
CA VAL A 227 16.36 -11.86 -11.15
C VAL A 227 14.98 -12.14 -10.56
N CYS A 228 14.21 -11.08 -10.32
CA CYS A 228 12.87 -11.18 -9.74
C CYS A 228 11.82 -11.30 -10.85
N LEU A 229 11.02 -12.36 -10.75
CA LEU A 229 9.99 -12.74 -11.72
C LEU A 229 8.63 -12.69 -11.04
N ARG A 230 7.90 -11.60 -11.31
CA ARG A 230 6.49 -11.48 -10.95
C ARG A 230 5.61 -12.29 -11.90
N PRO A 231 4.35 -12.58 -11.54
CA PRO A 231 3.45 -13.32 -12.42
C PRO A 231 3.27 -12.75 -13.84
N GLU A 232 3.36 -11.43 -14.00
CA GLU A 232 3.30 -10.72 -15.27
C GLU A 232 4.62 -10.69 -16.05
N ALA A 233 5.73 -11.13 -15.44
CA ALA A 233 7.02 -11.27 -16.09
C ALA A 233 7.11 -12.54 -16.96
N LEU A 234 6.14 -13.44 -16.82
CA LEU A 234 6.09 -14.71 -17.55
C LEU A 234 4.86 -14.75 -18.45
N ARG A 235 5.11 -15.06 -19.73
CA ARG A 235 4.05 -15.37 -20.70
C ARG A 235 4.08 -16.84 -21.02
N VAL A 236 2.96 -17.52 -20.74
CA VAL A 236 2.74 -18.90 -21.17
C VAL A 236 2.41 -18.89 -22.66
N VAL A 237 3.08 -19.76 -23.40
CA VAL A 237 2.95 -19.93 -24.86
C VAL A 237 2.81 -21.42 -25.18
N GLU A 238 2.52 -21.73 -26.44
CA GLU A 238 2.36 -23.12 -26.88
C GLU A 238 3.62 -23.97 -26.66
N PRO A 239 3.46 -25.28 -26.38
CA PRO A 239 4.57 -26.20 -26.27
C PRO A 239 5.50 -26.14 -27.49
N GLY A 240 6.81 -26.20 -27.25
CA GLY A 240 7.83 -26.07 -28.30
C GLY A 240 8.19 -24.63 -28.65
N THR A 241 7.52 -23.62 -28.08
CA THR A 241 7.91 -22.21 -28.16
C THR A 241 8.52 -21.74 -26.84
N GLY A 242 9.63 -21.00 -26.86
CA GLY A 242 10.29 -20.54 -25.64
C GLY A 242 10.90 -21.68 -24.81
N ILE A 243 10.92 -21.52 -23.49
CA ILE A 243 11.50 -22.49 -22.56
C ILE A 243 10.44 -23.51 -22.13
N ALA A 244 10.78 -24.79 -22.21
CA ALA A 244 9.89 -25.87 -21.81
C ALA A 244 9.58 -25.80 -20.31
N ALA A 245 8.29 -25.87 -19.98
CA ALA A 245 7.81 -25.89 -18.60
C ALA A 245 6.63 -26.85 -18.46
N GLN A 246 6.32 -27.22 -17.23
CA GLN A 246 5.16 -28.03 -16.90
C GLN A 246 4.26 -27.30 -15.90
N VAL A 247 2.96 -27.32 -16.14
CA VAL A 247 1.99 -26.78 -15.18
C VAL A 247 1.90 -27.74 -13.99
N THR A 248 2.28 -27.29 -12.80
CA THR A 248 2.22 -28.09 -11.56
C THR A 248 0.95 -27.85 -10.78
N ARG A 249 0.38 -26.65 -10.87
CA ARG A 249 -0.87 -26.27 -10.20
C ARG A 249 -1.58 -25.15 -10.97
N ARG A 250 -2.91 -25.16 -10.93
CA ARG A 250 -3.75 -24.05 -11.41
C ARG A 250 -4.68 -23.58 -10.30
N THR A 251 -4.80 -22.26 -10.18
CA THR A 251 -5.72 -21.60 -9.25
C THR A 251 -6.61 -20.64 -10.05
N PHE A 252 -7.92 -20.85 -9.99
CA PHE A 252 -8.91 -20.00 -10.66
C PHE A 252 -9.30 -18.82 -9.75
N LEU A 253 -9.23 -17.60 -10.28
CA LEU A 253 -9.50 -16.35 -9.56
C LEU A 253 -10.64 -15.54 -10.22
N GLY A 254 -11.56 -16.20 -10.94
CA GLY A 254 -12.64 -15.54 -11.68
C GLY A 254 -12.20 -15.07 -13.06
N ALA A 255 -11.89 -13.78 -13.22
CA ALA A 255 -11.48 -13.21 -14.51
C ALA A 255 -10.05 -13.59 -14.93
N ALA A 256 -9.29 -14.28 -14.06
CA ALA A 256 -7.93 -14.71 -14.31
C ALA A 256 -7.66 -16.08 -13.69
N CYS A 257 -6.61 -16.74 -14.18
CA CYS A 257 -6.01 -17.90 -13.54
C CYS A 257 -4.56 -17.59 -13.17
N VAL A 258 -4.09 -18.15 -12.06
CA VAL A 258 -2.66 -18.23 -11.76
C VAL A 258 -2.23 -19.68 -11.95
N VAL A 259 -1.25 -19.90 -12.80
CA VAL A 259 -0.62 -21.20 -13.01
C VAL A 259 0.75 -21.20 -12.37
N HIS A 260 1.08 -22.32 -11.71
CA HIS A 260 2.40 -22.60 -11.19
C HIS A 260 3.13 -23.49 -12.21
N LEU A 261 4.35 -23.11 -12.52
CA LEU A 261 5.16 -23.67 -13.60
C LEU A 261 6.43 -24.26 -12.99
N GLY A 262 6.67 -25.55 -13.25
CA GLY A 262 7.96 -26.18 -13.03
C GLY A 262 8.82 -25.95 -14.27
N VAL A 263 9.97 -25.30 -14.10
CA VAL A 263 10.92 -25.03 -15.18
C VAL A 263 12.25 -25.72 -14.84
N PRO A 264 12.82 -26.54 -15.75
CA PRO A 264 14.13 -27.15 -15.51
C PRO A 264 15.21 -26.10 -15.20
N GLY A 265 16.01 -26.36 -14.16
CA GLY A 265 17.08 -25.46 -13.72
C GLY A 265 16.64 -24.31 -12.82
N VAL A 266 15.34 -24.13 -12.58
CA VAL A 266 14.81 -23.15 -11.62
C VAL A 266 14.38 -23.87 -10.34
N GLU A 267 14.82 -23.37 -9.19
CA GLU A 267 14.36 -23.88 -7.90
C GLU A 267 12.97 -23.33 -7.56
N GLY A 268 12.03 -24.24 -7.29
CA GLY A 268 10.66 -23.88 -6.90
C GLY A 268 9.75 -23.51 -8.08
N PRO A 269 8.43 -23.37 -7.82
CA PRO A 269 7.47 -23.07 -8.86
C PRO A 269 7.48 -21.59 -9.23
N LEU A 270 7.60 -21.30 -10.53
CA LEU A 270 7.32 -19.97 -11.06
C LEU A 270 5.82 -19.76 -11.19
N ARG A 271 5.35 -18.51 -11.13
CA ARG A 271 3.93 -18.19 -11.29
C ARG A 271 3.73 -17.38 -12.55
N ALA A 272 2.69 -17.67 -13.31
CA ALA A 272 2.25 -16.84 -14.44
C ALA A 272 0.76 -16.55 -14.32
N ARG A 273 0.35 -15.34 -14.74
CA ARG A 273 -1.06 -14.92 -14.74
C ARG A 273 -1.64 -15.02 -16.16
N LEU A 274 -2.76 -15.74 -16.28
CA LEU A 274 -3.46 -15.94 -17.55
C LEU A 274 -4.82 -15.23 -17.55
N PRO A 275 -5.22 -14.59 -18.66
CA PRO A 275 -6.55 -14.02 -18.79
C PRO A 275 -7.59 -15.12 -18.95
N GLY A 276 -8.71 -15.00 -18.22
CA GLY A 276 -9.85 -15.89 -18.35
C GLY A 276 -9.63 -17.34 -17.88
N PRO A 277 -10.63 -18.22 -18.08
CA PRO A 277 -10.63 -19.59 -17.59
C PRO A 277 -9.81 -20.55 -18.46
N GLY A 278 -8.71 -20.11 -19.08
CA GLY A 278 -7.92 -20.86 -20.08
C GLY A 278 -7.65 -22.34 -19.75
N SER A 279 -7.33 -23.11 -20.80
CA SER A 279 -7.38 -24.58 -20.88
C SER A 279 -6.28 -25.35 -20.16
N TYR A 280 -5.18 -24.73 -19.74
CA TYR A 280 -4.05 -25.46 -19.14
C TYR A 280 -4.41 -26.04 -17.77
N GLY A 281 -4.16 -27.32 -17.57
CA GLY A 281 -4.34 -28.06 -16.32
C GLY A 281 -3.00 -28.56 -15.75
N PRO A 282 -2.99 -29.02 -14.48
CA PRO A 282 -1.83 -29.70 -13.91
C PRO A 282 -1.39 -30.90 -14.75
N GLY A 283 -0.09 -31.00 -15.05
CA GLY A 283 0.51 -32.03 -15.89
C GLY A 283 0.80 -31.58 -17.32
N ASP A 284 0.11 -30.54 -17.82
CA ASP A 284 0.27 -30.05 -19.18
C ASP A 284 1.68 -29.49 -19.41
N ALA A 285 2.28 -29.88 -20.53
CA ALA A 285 3.48 -29.24 -21.04
C ALA A 285 3.10 -27.89 -21.65
N VAL A 286 3.92 -26.87 -21.42
CA VAL A 286 3.75 -25.53 -21.98
C VAL A 286 5.11 -24.92 -22.32
N GLY A 287 5.11 -23.87 -23.13
CA GLY A 287 6.25 -23.00 -23.32
C GLY A 287 6.16 -21.76 -22.42
N VAL A 288 7.30 -21.20 -22.03
CA VAL A 288 7.38 -19.96 -21.24
C VAL A 288 8.36 -18.99 -21.90
N THR A 289 7.96 -17.72 -21.96
CA THR A 289 8.83 -16.62 -22.40
C THR A 289 8.83 -15.50 -21.36
N LEU A 290 9.97 -14.84 -21.23
CA LEU A 290 10.10 -13.65 -20.39
C LEU A 290 9.45 -12.44 -21.09
N VAL A 291 8.81 -11.59 -20.30
CA VAL A 291 8.37 -10.25 -20.73
C VAL A 291 9.42 -9.26 -20.23
N PRO A 292 10.34 -8.77 -21.09
CA PRO A 292 11.55 -8.06 -20.65
C PRO A 292 11.28 -6.87 -19.71
N ASP A 293 10.26 -6.05 -20.03
CA ASP A 293 9.92 -4.84 -19.25
C ASP A 293 9.33 -5.13 -17.86
N SER A 294 9.01 -6.39 -17.57
CA SER A 294 8.41 -6.84 -16.32
C SER A 294 9.39 -7.58 -15.41
N VAL A 295 10.56 -7.96 -15.92
CA VAL A 295 11.63 -8.64 -15.19
C VAL A 295 12.50 -7.60 -14.48
N LEU A 296 12.80 -7.84 -13.20
CA LEU A 296 13.69 -6.97 -12.43
C LEU A 296 15.01 -7.68 -12.18
N VAL A 297 16.13 -6.99 -12.39
CA VAL A 297 17.47 -7.48 -12.03
C VAL A 297 18.02 -6.54 -10.97
N LEU A 298 18.19 -7.06 -9.76
CA LEU A 298 18.59 -6.28 -8.59
C LEU A 298 19.85 -6.87 -7.95
N PRO A 299 20.77 -6.04 -7.42
CA PRO A 299 21.91 -6.54 -6.66
C PRO A 299 21.48 -7.47 -5.52
N ASP A 300 22.21 -8.56 -5.31
CA ASP A 300 21.96 -9.45 -4.18
C ASP A 300 22.56 -8.86 -2.90
N GLU A 301 21.72 -8.20 -2.09
CA GLU A 301 22.12 -7.57 -0.82
C GLU A 301 22.60 -8.58 0.23
N GLU A 302 22.26 -9.87 0.08
CA GLU A 302 22.61 -10.94 1.04
C GLU A 302 23.93 -11.64 0.68
N ALA A 303 24.49 -11.36 -0.50
CA ALA A 303 25.76 -11.91 -0.98
C ALA A 303 26.98 -11.02 -0.65
N ALA A 304 26.77 -9.89 0.05
CA ALA A 304 27.78 -8.90 0.44
C ALA A 304 28.26 -9.07 1.88
#